data_AF-R7SA15-F1
#
_entry.id   AF-R7SA15-F1
#
_cell.length_a   1.000
_cell.length_b   1.000
_cell.length_c   1.000
_cell.angle_alpha   90.00
_cell.angle_beta   90.00
_cell.angle_gamma   90.00
#
_symmetry.space_group_name_H-M   'P 1'
#
loop_
_entity.id
_entity.type
_entity.pdbx_description
1 polymer ?
#
loop_
_entity_poly.entity_id
_entity_poly.type
_entity_poly.pdbx_seq_one_letter_code
_entity_poly.pdbx_strand_id
1 'polypeptide(L)'
;MSTADAGPSAQQTPTPAGQEEDPWTWTWTRDNLAVVSILIKEKKQLKDAVRRYEAAEERMEKYKNGPLARQRLDRLLREVNRDGMQPSHVHELREILEEFPEDEAAPLRQKLIEYEWRRLLDLGSVPASKF
;
A
#
# COMPACT_ATOMS: atom_id res chain seq x y z
N MET A 1 37.75 90.90 31.29
CA MET A 1 37.14 89.75 32.00
C MET A 1 36.98 88.63 30.97
N SER A 2 37.66 87.50 31.18
CA SER A 2 37.79 86.40 30.22
C SER A 2 37.01 85.20 30.76
N THR A 3 36.04 84.66 30.00
CA THR A 3 35.23 83.51 30.42
C THR A 3 35.48 82.30 29.54
N ALA A 4 36.15 81.33 30.16
CA ALA A 4 35.95 79.88 30.08
C ALA A 4 35.98 79.19 28.71
N ASP A 5 37.15 78.62 28.44
CA ASP A 5 37.43 77.19 28.31
C ASP A 5 36.39 76.28 27.63
N ALA A 6 36.85 75.66 26.54
CA ALA A 6 36.17 74.61 25.81
C ALA A 6 36.45 73.25 26.47
N GLY A 7 35.40 72.49 26.76
CA GLY A 7 35.50 71.06 27.04
C GLY A 7 34.34 70.32 26.37
N PRO A 8 34.58 69.38 25.43
CA PRO A 8 33.52 68.54 24.93
C PRO A 8 33.23 67.44 25.96
N SER A 9 32.07 67.53 26.61
CA SER A 9 31.54 66.42 27.42
C SER A 9 31.22 65.24 26.49
N ALA A 10 31.99 64.18 26.59
CA ALA A 10 31.70 62.90 25.94
C ALA A 10 30.40 62.33 26.52
N GLN A 11 29.30 62.42 25.76
CA GLN A 11 28.09 61.64 26.03
C GLN A 11 28.42 60.17 25.78
N GLN A 12 28.47 59.39 26.86
CA GLN A 12 28.56 57.94 26.81
C GLN A 12 27.22 57.39 26.31
N THR A 13 27.21 56.82 25.11
CA THR A 13 26.13 55.94 24.66
C THR A 13 26.20 54.63 25.47
N PRO A 14 25.11 54.18 26.12
CA PRO A 14 25.11 52.89 26.77
C PRO A 14 25.29 51.81 25.70
N THR A 15 26.33 50.99 25.84
CA THR A 15 26.52 49.78 25.04
C THR A 15 25.30 48.89 25.27
N PRO A 16 24.52 48.51 24.23
CA PRO A 16 23.44 47.56 24.46
C PRO A 16 24.08 46.26 24.93
N ALA A 17 23.62 45.81 26.10
CA ALA A 17 23.98 44.53 26.70
C ALA A 17 23.93 43.44 25.62
N GLY A 18 24.96 42.59 25.62
CA GLY A 18 25.09 41.47 24.71
C GLY A 18 23.75 40.75 24.59
N GLN A 19 23.21 40.74 23.39
CA GLN A 19 22.14 39.82 23.05
C GLN A 19 22.73 38.43 23.23
N GLU A 20 22.35 37.75 24.32
CA GLU A 20 22.46 36.31 24.40
C GLU A 20 21.68 35.76 23.20
N GLU A 21 22.41 35.33 22.17
CA GLU A 21 21.83 34.58 21.07
C GLU A 21 21.26 33.29 21.66
N ASP A 22 19.93 33.26 21.78
CA ASP A 22 19.19 32.11 22.26
C ASP A 22 19.61 30.89 21.42
N PRO A 23 20.20 29.84 22.02
CA PRO A 23 20.88 28.74 21.30
C PRO A 23 19.96 27.90 20.41
N TRP A 24 18.66 28.21 20.41
CA TRP A 24 17.61 27.55 19.63
C TRP A 24 17.06 28.40 18.48
N THR A 25 17.57 29.61 18.27
CA THR A 25 17.18 30.46 17.12
C THR A 25 17.92 30.03 15.84
N TRP A 26 17.55 28.86 15.31
CA TRP A 26 18.13 28.40 14.06
C TRP A 26 17.60 29.23 12.89
N THR A 27 18.43 30.15 12.38
CA THR A 27 18.12 30.93 11.19
C THR A 27 18.39 30.07 9.95
N TRP A 28 17.33 29.75 9.21
CA TRP A 28 17.43 29.02 7.95
C TRP A 28 18.16 29.86 6.92
N THR A 29 19.39 29.44 6.57
CA THR A 29 20.13 30.05 5.47
C THR A 29 19.53 29.63 4.13
N ARG A 30 19.79 30.42 3.09
CA ARG A 30 19.39 30.09 1.71
C ARG A 30 19.95 28.75 1.26
N ASP A 31 21.15 28.40 1.73
CA ASP A 31 21.81 27.13 1.42
C ASP A 31 21.13 25.96 2.12
N ASN A 32 20.70 26.12 3.39
CA ASN A 32 19.91 25.12 4.09
C ASN A 32 18.60 24.83 3.35
N LEU A 33 17.91 25.87 2.88
CA LEU A 33 16.69 25.73 2.08
C LEU A 33 16.94 25.02 0.74
N ALA A 34 18.07 25.32 0.08
CA ALA A 34 18.45 24.65 -1.16
C ALA A 34 18.68 23.15 -0.94
N VAL A 35 19.43 22.78 0.10
CA VAL A 35 19.69 21.38 0.47
C VAL A 35 18.39 20.64 0.78
N VAL A 36 17.51 21.22 1.61
CA VAL A 36 16.21 20.61 1.93
C VAL A 36 15.36 20.42 0.67
N SER A 37 15.38 21.37 -0.26
CA SER A 37 14.64 21.24 -1.52
C SER A 37 15.13 20.06 -2.38
N ILE A 38 16.44 19.80 -2.39
CA ILE A 38 17.05 18.67 -3.09
C ILE A 38 16.65 17.37 -2.39
N LEU A 39 16.79 17.30 -1.07
CA LEU A 39 16.42 16.11 -0.29
C LEU A 39 14.93 15.75 -0.44
N ILE A 40 14.04 16.74 -0.52
CA ILE A 40 12.61 16.51 -0.78
C ILE A 40 12.39 15.92 -2.18
N LYS A 41 13.11 16.42 -3.20
CA LYS A 41 13.02 15.90 -4.57
C LYS A 41 13.51 14.46 -4.65
N GLU A 42 14.67 14.17 -4.06
CA GLU A 42 15.25 12.82 -4.03
C GLU A 42 14.35 11.84 -3.27
N LYS A 43 13.80 12.26 -2.12
CA LYS A 43 12.83 11.45 -1.37
C LYS A 43 11.59 11.11 -2.21
N LYS A 44 11.09 12.07 -3.00
CA LYS A 44 9.95 11.84 -3.89
C LYS A 44 10.31 10.85 -5.00
N GLN A 45 11.47 11.03 -5.64
CA GLN A 45 11.96 10.13 -6.68
C GLN A 45 12.16 8.71 -6.14
N LEU A 46 12.69 8.56 -4.92
CA LEU A 46 12.84 7.26 -4.28
C LEU A 46 11.50 6.59 -4.02
N LYS A 47 10.50 7.32 -3.50
CA LYS A 47 9.14 6.80 -3.32
C LYS A 47 8.51 6.35 -4.64
N ASP A 48 8.68 7.12 -5.69
CA ASP A 48 8.17 6.77 -7.02
C ASP A 48 8.89 5.56 -7.61
N ALA A 49 10.20 5.41 -7.36
CA ALA A 49 10.97 4.24 -7.75
C ALA A 49 10.49 2.98 -7.01
N VAL A 50 10.33 3.05 -5.68
CA VAL A 50 9.81 1.94 -4.87
C VAL A 50 8.44 1.47 -5.39
N ARG A 51 7.51 2.40 -5.61
CA ARG A 51 6.19 2.07 -6.16
C ARG A 51 6.26 1.36 -7.52
N ARG A 52 7.20 1.75 -8.39
CA ARG A 52 7.39 1.08 -9.69
C ARG A 52 7.96 -0.33 -9.52
N TYR A 53 8.84 -0.53 -8.55
CA TYR A 53 9.39 -1.85 -8.23
C TYR A 53 8.33 -2.77 -7.66
N GLU A 54 7.55 -2.32 -6.66
CA GLU A 54 6.44 -3.09 -6.09
C GLU A 54 5.42 -3.48 -7.18
N ALA A 55 5.05 -2.53 -8.06
CA ALA A 55 4.16 -2.83 -9.19
C ALA A 55 4.79 -3.74 -10.26
N ALA A 56 6.12 -3.78 -10.38
CA ALA A 56 6.81 -4.72 -11.26
C ALA A 56 6.88 -6.13 -10.63
N GLU A 57 7.08 -6.20 -9.32
CA GLU A 57 7.08 -7.43 -8.54
C GLU A 57 5.70 -8.08 -8.55
N GLU A 58 4.64 -7.32 -8.28
CA GLU A 58 3.25 -7.82 -8.36
C GLU A 58 2.92 -8.36 -9.77
N ARG A 59 3.39 -7.68 -10.82
CA ARG A 59 3.24 -8.18 -12.20
C ARG A 59 4.03 -9.46 -12.41
N MET A 60 5.27 -9.54 -11.97
CA MET A 60 6.09 -10.76 -12.08
C MET A 60 5.48 -11.93 -11.32
N GLU A 61 4.92 -11.68 -10.13
CA GLU A 61 4.24 -12.71 -9.34
C GLU A 61 3.00 -13.23 -10.06
N LYS A 62 2.19 -12.35 -10.67
CA LYS A 62 1.08 -12.74 -11.56
C LYS A 62 1.56 -13.53 -12.77
N TYR A 63 2.68 -13.16 -13.40
CA TYR A 63 3.25 -13.93 -14.53
C TYR A 63 3.79 -15.29 -14.12
N LYS A 64 4.37 -15.41 -12.91
CA LYS A 64 4.92 -16.67 -12.39
C LYS A 64 3.82 -17.63 -11.96
N ASN A 65 2.80 -17.11 -11.29
CA ASN A 65 1.73 -17.93 -10.70
C ASN A 65 0.58 -18.16 -11.69
N GLY A 66 0.36 -17.26 -12.65
CA GLY A 66 -0.72 -17.35 -13.64
C GLY A 66 -0.73 -18.67 -14.43
N PRO A 67 0.39 -19.13 -15.02
CA PRO A 67 0.43 -20.42 -15.73
C PRO A 67 0.12 -21.62 -14.84
N LEU A 68 0.60 -21.62 -13.59
CA LEU A 68 0.34 -22.69 -12.63
C LEU A 68 -1.13 -22.68 -12.17
N ALA A 69 -1.69 -21.50 -11.90
CA ALA A 69 -3.09 -21.34 -11.56
C ALA A 69 -4.00 -21.78 -12.72
N ARG A 70 -3.64 -21.48 -13.97
CA ARG A 70 -4.38 -21.92 -15.17
C ARG A 70 -4.33 -23.44 -15.33
N GLN A 71 -3.16 -24.05 -15.13
CA GLN A 71 -3.04 -25.52 -15.14
C GLN A 71 -3.89 -26.18 -14.04
N ARG A 72 -3.93 -25.59 -12.84
CA ARG A 72 -4.80 -26.07 -11.76
C ARG A 72 -6.28 -25.95 -12.12
N LEU A 73 -6.68 -24.81 -12.70
CA LEU A 73 -8.04 -24.58 -13.20
C LEU A 73 -8.44 -25.62 -14.26
N ASP A 74 -7.58 -25.86 -15.26
CA ASP A 74 -7.81 -26.84 -16.33
C ASP A 74 -7.84 -28.28 -15.81
N ARG A 75 -7.07 -28.59 -14.76
CA ARG A 75 -7.09 -29.90 -14.09
C ARG A 75 -8.45 -30.10 -13.40
N LEU A 76 -8.87 -29.13 -12.58
CA LEU A 76 -10.15 -29.18 -11.88
C LEU A 76 -11.34 -29.21 -12.84
N LEU A 77 -11.30 -28.44 -13.93
CA LEU A 77 -12.33 -28.49 -14.96
C LEU A 77 -12.50 -29.90 -15.52
N ARG A 78 -11.39 -30.59 -15.82
CA ARG A 78 -11.41 -31.97 -16.31
C ARG A 78 -11.92 -32.96 -15.28
N GLU A 79 -11.47 -32.85 -14.03
CA GLU A 79 -11.92 -33.71 -12.92
C GLU A 79 -13.43 -33.53 -12.67
N VAL A 80 -13.90 -32.29 -12.58
CA VAL A 80 -15.33 -31.97 -12.38
C VAL A 80 -16.18 -32.40 -13.58
N ASN A 81 -15.66 -32.29 -14.81
CA ASN A 81 -16.37 -32.77 -16.00
C ASN A 81 -16.46 -34.30 -16.06
N ARG A 82 -15.44 -35.01 -15.57
CA ARG A 82 -15.37 -36.48 -15.62
C ARG A 82 -16.15 -37.13 -14.48
N ASP A 83 -15.89 -36.69 -13.25
CA ASP A 83 -16.32 -37.37 -12.02
C ASP A 83 -17.46 -36.63 -11.29
N GLY A 84 -17.88 -35.48 -11.83
CA GLY A 84 -18.81 -34.57 -11.17
C GLY A 84 -18.14 -33.73 -10.07
N MET A 85 -18.88 -32.74 -9.55
CA MET A 85 -18.39 -31.89 -8.46
C MET A 85 -18.37 -32.68 -7.14
N GLN A 86 -17.22 -32.68 -6.46
CA GLN A 86 -17.00 -33.35 -5.19
C GLN A 86 -16.73 -32.33 -4.08
N PRO A 87 -16.99 -32.66 -2.80
CA PRO A 87 -16.71 -31.75 -1.68
C PRO A 87 -15.24 -31.29 -1.63
N SER A 88 -14.29 -32.16 -2.00
CA SER A 88 -12.86 -31.84 -2.06
C SER A 88 -12.53 -30.75 -3.08
N HIS A 89 -13.30 -30.68 -4.18
CA HIS A 89 -13.07 -29.69 -5.23
C HIS A 89 -13.56 -28.29 -4.84
N VAL A 90 -14.48 -28.16 -3.87
CA VAL A 90 -15.10 -26.89 -3.49
C VAL A 90 -14.08 -25.91 -2.91
N HIS A 91 -13.23 -26.38 -1.99
CA HIS A 91 -12.24 -25.51 -1.36
C HIS A 91 -11.21 -25.04 -2.38
N GLU A 92 -10.68 -25.95 -3.19
CA GLU A 92 -9.69 -25.63 -4.22
C GLU A 92 -10.28 -24.71 -5.31
N LEU A 93 -11.56 -24.91 -5.69
CA LEU A 93 -12.24 -24.02 -6.62
C LEU A 93 -12.41 -22.62 -6.06
N ARG A 94 -12.80 -22.46 -4.79
CA ARG A 94 -12.94 -21.11 -4.20
C ARG A 94 -11.63 -20.34 -4.23
N GLU A 95 -10.53 -20.98 -3.83
CA GLU A 95 -9.20 -20.36 -3.85
C GLU A 95 -8.79 -19.95 -5.27
N ILE A 96 -8.91 -20.87 -6.23
CA ILE A 96 -8.50 -20.60 -7.61
C ILE A 96 -9.41 -19.54 -8.24
N LEU A 97 -10.72 -19.62 -8.04
CA LEU A 97 -11.66 -18.68 -8.65
C LEU A 97 -11.44 -17.24 -8.18
N GLU A 98 -10.94 -17.00 -6.97
CA GLU A 98 -10.55 -15.66 -6.50
C GLU A 98 -9.39 -15.05 -7.31
N GLU A 99 -8.54 -15.87 -7.90
CA GLU A 99 -7.37 -15.45 -8.69
C GLU A 99 -7.69 -15.18 -10.17
N PHE A 100 -8.88 -15.57 -10.66
CA PHE A 100 -9.27 -15.46 -12.08
C PHE A 100 -10.38 -14.44 -12.35
N PRO A 101 -10.32 -13.72 -13.49
CA PRO A 101 -11.41 -12.87 -13.95
C PRO A 101 -12.69 -13.70 -14.17
N GLU A 102 -13.85 -13.09 -13.95
CA GLU A 102 -15.16 -13.76 -14.02
C GLU A 102 -15.37 -14.53 -15.32
N ASP A 103 -14.91 -13.99 -16.45
CA ASP A 103 -15.11 -14.58 -17.78
C ASP A 103 -14.41 -15.93 -17.95
N GLU A 104 -13.16 -16.05 -17.48
CA GLU A 104 -12.37 -17.30 -17.57
C GLU A 104 -12.90 -18.36 -16.57
N ALA A 105 -13.44 -17.90 -15.45
CA ALA A 105 -13.90 -18.72 -14.34
C ALA A 105 -15.40 -19.09 -14.38
N ALA A 106 -16.19 -18.45 -15.25
CA ALA A 106 -17.65 -18.54 -15.27
C ALA A 106 -18.20 -20.00 -15.31
N PRO A 107 -17.67 -20.92 -16.14
CA PRO A 107 -18.19 -22.29 -16.20
C PRO A 107 -18.04 -23.04 -14.87
N LEU A 108 -16.95 -22.80 -14.15
CA LEU A 108 -16.67 -23.45 -12.87
C LEU A 108 -17.42 -22.77 -11.72
N ARG A 109 -17.58 -21.45 -11.76
CA ARG A 109 -18.45 -20.71 -10.81
C ARG A 109 -19.88 -21.22 -10.88
N GLN A 110 -20.42 -21.39 -12.09
CA GLN A 110 -21.77 -21.90 -12.26
C GLN A 110 -21.92 -23.31 -11.70
N LYS A 111 -20.96 -24.21 -11.96
CA LYS A 111 -20.96 -25.57 -11.41
C LYS A 111 -20.84 -25.60 -9.89
N LEU A 112 -20.06 -24.70 -9.31
CA LEU A 112 -19.94 -24.55 -7.86
C LEU A 112 -21.27 -24.10 -7.25
N ILE A 113 -21.90 -23.10 -7.85
CA ILE A 113 -23.23 -22.61 -7.43
C ILE A 113 -24.25 -23.75 -7.50
N GLU A 114 -24.32 -24.47 -8.63
CA GLU A 114 -25.25 -25.60 -8.80
C GLU A 114 -25.01 -26.70 -7.76
N TYR A 115 -23.75 -27.01 -7.45
CA TYR A 115 -23.41 -27.98 -6.42
C TYR A 115 -23.84 -27.53 -5.02
N GLU A 116 -23.57 -26.28 -4.66
CA GLU A 116 -23.96 -25.71 -3.36
C GLU A 116 -25.48 -25.63 -3.22
N TRP A 117 -26.20 -25.27 -4.29
CA TRP A 117 -27.65 -25.31 -4.33
C TRP A 117 -28.20 -26.72 -4.11
N ARG A 118 -27.68 -27.73 -4.81
CA ARG A 118 -28.09 -29.13 -4.61
C ARG A 118 -27.82 -29.59 -3.18
N ARG A 119 -26.64 -29.27 -2.64
CA ARG A 119 -26.28 -29.60 -1.26
C ARG A 119 -27.23 -28.96 -0.24
N LEU A 120 -27.62 -27.70 -0.43
CA LEU A 120 -28.57 -27.01 0.44
C LEU A 120 -29.98 -27.62 0.35
N LEU A 121 -30.42 -28.01 -0.85
CA LEU A 121 -31.70 -28.68 -1.06
C LEU A 121 -31.73 -30.09 -0.45
N ASP A 122 -30.63 -30.85 -0.56
CA ASP A 122 -30.50 -32.17 0.07
C ASP A 122 -30.59 -32.07 1.59
N LEU A 123 -29.95 -31.05 2.20
CA LEU A 123 -30.06 -30.76 3.64
C LEU A 123 -31.47 -30.32 4.06
N GLY A 124 -32.21 -29.64 3.18
CA GLY A 124 -33.61 -29.25 3.41
C GLY A 124 -34.63 -30.38 3.19
N SER A 125 -34.24 -31.45 2.51
CA SER A 125 -35.06 -32.63 2.23
C SER A 125 -34.97 -33.74 3.28
N VAL A 126 -34.19 -33.55 4.36
CA VAL A 126 -34.18 -34.48 5.48
C VAL A 126 -35.61 -34.52 6.03
N PRO A 127 -36.33 -35.66 5.91
CA PRO A 127 -37.68 -35.74 6.45
C PRO A 127 -37.58 -35.48 7.95
N ALA A 128 -38.43 -34.59 8.46
CA ALA A 128 -38.66 -34.34 9.88
C ALA A 128 -39.29 -35.56 10.58
N SER A 129 -38.69 -36.74 10.39
CA SER A 129 -39.19 -38.04 10.85
C SER A 129 -38.15 -38.76 11.72
N LYS A 130 -37.35 -37.97 12.46
CA LYS A 130 -36.57 -38.43 13.61
C LYS A 130 -36.44 -37.33 14.68
N PHE A 131 -37.56 -36.69 15.01
CA PHE A 131 -37.79 -36.11 16.33
C PHE A 131 -39.18 -36.55 16.80
#